data_AF-A0A968NZY0-F1
#
_entry.id   AF-A0A968NZY0-F1
#
_cell.length_a   1.000
_cell.length_b   1.000
_cell.length_c   1.000
_cell.angle_alpha   90.00
_cell.angle_beta   90.00
_cell.angle_gamma   90.00
#
_symmetry.space_group_name_H-M   'P 1'
#
loop_
_entity.id
_entity.type
_entity.pdbx_description
1 polymer ?
#
loop_
_entity_poly.entity_id
_entity_poly.type
_entity_poly.pdbx_seq_one_letter_code
_entity_poly.pdbx_strand_id
1 'polypeptide(L)' 'MFRVPTLRNIALTAPYFHNGKVDRLEDAVRIMGKLQLNKDLSKKEVKAIVAFLTEGLTGEFPAQTMPRLPETLGTTIITE' A
#
# COMPACT_ATOMS: atom_id res chain seq x y z
N MET A 1 -3.72 -13.53 -15.02
CA MET A 1 -4.33 -12.18 -15.02
C MET A 1 -4.55 -11.78 -13.56
N PHE A 2 -4.18 -10.56 -13.15
CA PHE A 2 -4.37 -10.07 -11.78
C PHE A 2 -5.41 -8.93 -11.75
N ARG A 3 -6.07 -8.74 -10.60
CA ARG A 3 -6.97 -7.61 -10.38
C ARG A 3 -6.17 -6.30 -10.29
N VAL A 4 -6.70 -5.23 -10.89
CA VAL A 4 -6.16 -3.87 -10.72
C VAL A 4 -6.46 -3.39 -9.29
N PRO A 5 -5.43 -3.04 -8.48
CA PRO A 5 -5.65 -2.60 -7.10
C PRO A 5 -6.20 -1.17 -7.05
N THR A 6 -6.81 -0.81 -5.92
CA THR A 6 -7.02 0.60 -5.57
C THR A 6 -5.67 1.24 -5.26
N LEU A 7 -5.51 2.52 -5.61
CA LEU A 7 -4.30 3.29 -5.32
C LEU A 7 -4.47 4.24 -4.11
N ARG A 8 -5.61 4.18 -3.40
CA ARG A 8 -5.81 4.93 -2.16
C ARG A 8 -4.84 4.45 -1.08
N ASN A 9 -4.20 5.39 -0.39
CA ASN A 9 -3.18 5.14 0.64
C ASN A 9 -1.98 4.32 0.13
N ILE A 10 -1.69 4.36 -1.19
CA ILE A 10 -0.58 3.58 -1.76
C ILE A 10 0.79 3.99 -1.21
N ALA A 11 0.97 5.25 -0.82
CA ALA A 11 2.20 5.72 -0.21
C ALA A 11 2.52 5.03 1.13
N LEU A 12 1.54 4.40 1.79
CA LEU A 12 1.65 3.81 3.12
C LEU A 12 1.67 2.27 3.11
N THR A 13 1.64 1.65 1.93
CA THR A 13 1.42 0.20 1.77
C THR A 13 2.51 -0.49 0.94
N ALA A 14 3.74 0.01 1.02
CA ALA A 14 4.89 -0.71 0.52
C ALA A 14 5.09 -2.05 1.28
N PRO A 15 5.66 -3.09 0.64
CA PRO A 15 6.13 -3.13 -0.75
C PRO A 15 5.03 -3.37 -1.77
N TYR A 16 5.31 -3.04 -3.04
CA TYR A 16 4.35 -2.99 -4.13
C TYR A 16 4.24 -4.29 -4.93
N PHE A 17 3.11 -4.40 -5.65
CA PHE A 17 2.66 -5.57 -6.43
C PHE A 17 2.26 -6.78 -5.58
N HIS A 18 1.59 -7.75 -6.19
CA HIS A 18 1.02 -8.91 -5.52
C HIS A 18 2.06 -9.83 -4.86
N ASN A 19 3.33 -9.72 -5.25
CA ASN A 19 4.45 -10.49 -4.71
C ASN A 19 5.33 -9.68 -3.75
N GLY A 20 5.00 -8.41 -3.49
CA GLY A 20 5.72 -7.54 -2.57
C GLY A 20 7.20 -7.35 -2.90
N LYS A 21 7.60 -7.44 -4.18
CA LYS A 21 9.02 -7.42 -4.57
C LYS A 21 9.60 -6.04 -4.89
N VAL A 22 8.79 -4.98 -4.82
CA VAL A 22 9.23 -3.64 -5.21
C VAL A 22 9.03 -2.68 -4.05
N ASP A 23 10.12 -2.20 -3.48
CA ASP A 23 10.07 -1.43 -2.23
C ASP A 23 9.70 0.05 -2.47
N ARG A 24 10.06 0.58 -3.64
CA ARG A 24 9.95 2.01 -3.94
C ARG A 24 8.80 2.32 -4.89
N LEU A 25 8.04 3.36 -4.58
CA LEU A 25 6.87 3.75 -5.37
C LEU A 25 7.29 4.26 -6.76
N GLU A 26 8.43 4.94 -6.86
CA GLU A 26 8.99 5.39 -8.13
C GLU A 26 9.28 4.21 -9.07
N ASP A 27 9.81 3.12 -8.54
CA ASP A 27 10.14 1.92 -9.31
C ASP A 27 8.86 1.21 -9.75
N ALA A 28 7.86 1.13 -8.87
CA ALA A 28 6.55 0.59 -9.21
C ALA A 28 5.88 1.38 -10.37
N VAL A 29 5.96 2.72 -10.35
CA VAL A 29 5.44 3.59 -11.43
C VAL A 29 6.18 3.36 -12.74
N ARG A 30 7.52 3.27 -12.71
CA ARG A 30 8.33 2.98 -13.91
C ARG A 30 7.99 1.63 -14.52
N ILE A 31 7.92 0.59 -13.69
CA ILE A 31 7.59 -0.77 -14.10
C ILE A 31 6.20 -0.80 -14.73
N MET A 32 5.21 -0.13 -14.14
CA MET A 32 3.86 -0.08 -14.70
C MET A 32 3.80 0.70 -16.02
N GLY A 33 4.50 1.82 -16.14
CA GLY A 33 4.62 2.57 -17.39
C GLY A 33 5.20 1.71 -18.52
N LYS A 34 6.24 0.92 -18.22
CA LYS A 34 6.86 0.05 -19.21
C LYS A 34 6.01 -1.17 -19.56
N LEU A 35 5.56 -1.92 -18.57
CA LEU A 35 4.89 -3.20 -18.79
C LEU A 35 3.46 -3.06 -19.34
N GLN A 36 2.73 -2.03 -18.91
CA GLN A 36 1.32 -1.89 -19.30
C GLN A 36 1.14 -1.03 -20.55
N LEU A 37 2.04 -0.07 -20.78
CA LEU A 37 1.88 0.95 -21.83
C LEU A 37 3.06 1.04 -22.81
N ASN A 38 4.12 0.25 -22.59
CA ASN A 38 5.39 0.35 -23.31
C ASN A 38 5.96 1.78 -23.36
N LYS A 39 5.87 2.51 -22.24
CA LYS A 39 6.38 3.88 -22.09
C LYS A 39 7.58 3.93 -21.16
N ASP A 40 8.62 4.63 -21.61
CA ASP A 40 9.79 4.95 -20.81
C ASP A 40 9.60 6.34 -20.18
N LEU A 41 9.07 6.36 -18.96
CA LEU A 41 8.76 7.60 -18.24
C LEU A 41 10.04 8.32 -17.79
N SER A 42 10.11 9.61 -18.08
CA SER A 42 11.19 10.48 -17.62
C SER A 42 11.19 10.60 -16.09
N LYS A 43 12.33 11.01 -15.52
CA LYS A 43 12.42 11.24 -14.06
C LYS A 43 11.41 12.29 -13.57
N LYS A 44 11.11 13.31 -14.39
CA LYS A 44 10.15 14.36 -14.06
C LYS A 44 8.72 13.82 -14.01
N GLU A 45 8.32 13.00 -14.99
CA GLU A 45 6.99 12.39 -15.04
C GLU A 45 6.78 11.41 -13.87
N VAL A 46 7.77 10.57 -13.58
CA VAL A 46 7.70 9.65 -12.43
C VAL A 46 7.54 10.44 -11.14
N LYS A 47 8.32 11.51 -10.94
CA LYS A 47 8.20 12.36 -9.75
C LYS A 47 6.81 13.00 -9.66
N ALA A 48 6.25 13.47 -10.76
CA ALA A 48 4.92 14.09 -10.78
C ALA A 48 3.81 13.07 -10.45
N ILE A 49 3.89 11.86 -11.01
CA ILE A 49 2.94 10.78 -10.70
C ILE A 49 3.05 10.37 -9.23
N VAL A 50 4.27 10.19 -8.72
CA VAL A 50 4.49 9.81 -7.32
C VAL A 50 4.00 10.90 -6.37
N ALA A 51 4.19 12.17 -6.69
CA ALA A 51 3.63 13.28 -5.93
C ALA A 51 2.09 13.20 -5.90
N PHE A 52 1.44 13.00 -7.05
CA PHE A 52 -0.01 12.79 -7.09
C PHE A 52 -0.47 11.58 -6.26
N LEU A 53 0.22 10.43 -6.37
CA LEU A 53 -0.11 9.22 -5.60
C LEU A 53 0.07 9.42 -4.10
N THR A 54 1.05 10.23 -3.68
CA THR A 54 1.36 10.46 -2.27
C THR A 54 0.46 11.53 -1.66
N GLU A 55 0.35 12.68 -2.31
CA GLU A 55 -0.35 13.86 -1.79
C GLU A 55 -1.85 13.84 -2.13
N GLY A 56 -2.21 13.29 -3.30
CA GLY A 56 -3.60 13.29 -3.78
C GLY A 56 -4.43 12.09 -3.36
N LEU A 57 -3.80 10.96 -3.03
CA LEU A 57 -4.50 9.70 -2.74
C LEU A 57 -4.32 9.17 -1.32
N THR A 58 -3.56 9.86 -0.47
CA THR A 58 -3.47 9.53 0.96
C THR A 58 -4.56 10.28 1.71
N GLY A 59 -5.49 9.52 2.30
CA GLY A 59 -6.59 10.07 3.10
C GLY A 59 -6.30 10.04 4.59
N GLU A 60 -7.15 10.74 5.35
CA GLU A 60 -7.16 10.62 6.80
C GLU A 60 -7.60 9.22 7.23
N PHE A 61 -6.90 8.66 8.22
CA PHE A 61 -7.30 7.39 8.80
C PHE A 61 -8.46 7.60 9.78
N PRO A 62 -9.42 6.66 9.83
CA PRO A 62 -10.45 6.72 10.85
C PRO A 62 -9.81 6.60 12.23
N ALA A 63 -10.28 7.41 13.18
CA ALA A 63 -9.88 7.26 14.57
C ALA A 63 -10.39 5.90 15.10
N GLN A 64 -9.45 5.03 15.46
CA GLN A 64 -9.76 3.71 16.01
C GLN A 64 -9.16 3.61 17.41
N THR A 65 -10.02 3.46 18.42
CA THR A 65 -9.59 3.19 19.80
C THR A 65 -9.39 1.70 20.01
N MET A 66 -8.48 1.32 20.89
CA MET A 66 -8.25 -0.08 21.23
C MET A 66 -9.49 -0.64 21.96
N PRO A 67 -10.15 -1.68 21.45
CA PRO A 67 -11.33 -2.23 22.10
C PRO A 67 -10.91 -3.03 23.35
N ARG A 68 -11.80 -3.06 24.35
CA ARG A 68 -11.68 -4.05 25.41
C ARG A 68 -12.21 -5.38 24.90
N LEU A 69 -11.33 -6.36 24.76
CA LEU A 69 -11.70 -7.73 24.43
C LEU A 69 -12.43 -8.37 25.63
N PRO A 70 -13.41 -9.26 25.39
CA PRO A 70 -14.05 -9.99 26.47
C PRO A 70 -13.05 -10.89 27.19
N GLU A 71 -13.30 -11.14 28.47
CA GLU A 71 -12.59 -12.19 29.22
C GLU A 71 -13.02 -13.56 28.67
N THR A 72 -12.09 -14.51 28.54
CA THR A 72 -12.40 -15.87 28.10
C THR A 72 -13.21 -16.60 29.18
N LEU A 73 -14.50 -16.84 28.94
CA LEU A 73 -15.31 -17.70 29.79
C LEU A 73 -14.93 -19.17 29.56
N GLY A 74 -14.28 -19.81 30.55
CA GLY A 74 -14.17 -21.26 30.66
C GLY A 74 -12.78 -21.89 30.49
N THR A 75 -11.75 -21.18 30.02
CA THR A 75 -10.34 -21.63 30.11
C THR A 75 -9.39 -20.44 29.89
N THR A 76 -8.75 -19.97 30.95
CA THR A 76 -7.46 -19.25 30.84
C THR A 76 -6.40 -20.30 31.11
N ILE A 77 -5.43 -20.46 30.22
CA ILE A 77 -4.31 -21.37 30.46
C ILE A 77 -3.62 -20.87 31.73
N ILE A 78 -3.76 -21.65 32.79
CA ILE A 78 -2.88 -21.63 33.94
C ILE A 78 -1.52 -21.97 33.35
N THR A 79 -0.64 -20.99 33.22
CA THR A 79 0.79 -21.25 33.13
C THR A 79 1.21 -21.85 34.47
N GLU A 80 1.40 -23.16 34.50
CA GLU A 80 2.41 -23.79 35.34
C GLU A 80 3.81 -23.44 34.84
#